data_AF-A0A3N2KNU1-F1
#
_entry.id   AF-A0A3N2KNU1-F1
#
_cell.length_a   1.000
_cell.length_b   1.000
_cell.length_c   1.000
_cell.angle_alpha   90.00
_cell.angle_beta   90.00
_cell.angle_gamma   90.00
#
_symmetry.space_group_name_H-M   'P 1'
#
loop_
_entity.id
_entity.type
_entity.pdbx_description
1 polymer ?
#
loop_
_entity_poly.entity_id
_entity_poly.type
_entity_poly.pdbx_seq_one_letter_code
_entity_poly.pdbx_strand_id
1 'polypeptide(L)'
;MTNLFCGVLISQHEFLITVGCVPFVGQLCVFAVRRLGKSLSFTSMKFMQDFINVSYSIKMVKRREKSLKNRVEILKHCYPLLATGSWDATSVADLEKAITQTKGAIVYYFKNKHNLFHSIMDELFFPVFEMSEKVWEKLSRCSITKFHQRYKTPFERVRDDLAENYGIDNSSRALFNIFIQGSKHYEGFSTKINDSMKLEEEYMSKIVGGRTTTLIDLNRVYIQNVGNLFIESLDLSF
;
A
#
# COMPACT_ATOMS: atom_id res chain seq x y z
N MET A 1 42.45 26.35 -11.17
CA MET A 1 42.45 25.77 -9.80
C MET A 1 41.01 25.41 -9.47
N THR A 2 40.72 24.12 -9.59
CA THR A 2 39.39 23.52 -9.61
C THR A 2 38.88 23.35 -8.19
N ASN A 3 37.85 24.11 -7.82
CA ASN A 3 37.11 23.90 -6.58
C ASN A 3 36.37 22.55 -6.66
N LEU A 4 36.79 21.58 -5.86
CA LEU A 4 36.12 20.30 -5.70
C LEU A 4 34.88 20.46 -4.82
N PHE A 5 33.77 19.88 -5.28
CA PHE A 5 32.43 19.89 -4.70
C PHE A 5 32.38 19.74 -3.17
N CYS A 6 31.70 20.68 -2.51
CA CYS A 6 31.29 20.59 -1.12
C CYS A 6 29.89 19.96 -1.06
N GLY A 7 29.79 18.70 -0.62
CA GLY A 7 28.51 18.05 -0.37
C GLY A 7 27.98 18.41 1.02
N VAL A 8 26.85 19.14 1.06
CA VAL A 8 26.11 19.41 2.31
C VAL A 8 25.16 18.24 2.58
N LEU A 9 25.34 17.55 3.71
CA LEU A 9 24.40 16.53 4.20
C LEU A 9 23.42 17.23 5.15
N ILE A 10 22.21 17.52 4.66
CA ILE A 10 21.11 18.06 5.48
C ILE A 10 20.32 16.87 6.05
N SER A 11 20.32 16.72 7.38
CA SER A 11 19.43 15.80 8.10
C SER A 11 18.58 16.60 9.10
N GLN A 12 17.32 16.20 9.28
CA GLN A 12 16.22 17.00 9.88
C GLN A 12 16.25 17.18 11.41
N HIS A 13 17.41 17.38 12.03
CA HIS A 13 17.51 17.95 13.37
C HIS A 13 18.77 18.80 13.43
N GLU A 14 18.69 20.01 14.02
CA GLU A 14 19.68 21.10 14.09
C GLU A 14 21.18 20.71 14.18
N PHE A 15 21.76 20.18 13.10
CA PHE A 15 23.19 19.86 13.02
C PHE A 15 23.72 20.27 11.64
N LEU A 16 24.47 21.37 11.61
CA LEU A 16 25.24 21.77 10.44
C LEU A 16 26.61 21.06 10.49
N ILE A 17 26.82 20.06 9.64
CA ILE A 17 28.12 19.39 9.50
C ILE A 17 28.82 19.97 8.27
N THR A 18 29.76 20.88 8.49
CA THR A 18 30.66 21.39 7.44
C THR A 18 31.93 20.54 7.37
N VAL A 19 32.12 19.82 6.26
CA VAL A 19 33.35 19.06 5.99
C VAL A 19 34.27 19.93 5.14
N GLY A 20 35.30 20.50 5.77
CA GLY A 20 36.36 21.23 5.08
C GLY A 20 37.63 20.39 4.99
N CYS A 21 38.16 20.19 3.78
CA CYS A 21 39.53 19.68 3.60
C CYS A 21 40.49 20.88 3.64
N VAL A 22 41.32 20.96 4.68
CA VAL A 22 42.44 21.91 4.71
C VAL A 22 43.70 21.18 4.26
N PRO A 23 44.44 21.65 3.24
CA PRO A 23 45.71 21.06 2.88
C PRO A 23 46.74 21.48 3.93
N PHE A 24 47.12 20.56 4.82
CA PHE A 24 48.30 20.72 5.65
C PHE A 24 49.24 19.54 5.41
N VAL A 25 50.49 19.88 5.15
CA VAL A 25 51.58 18.96 4.83
C VAL A 25 51.82 18.04 6.04
N GLY A 26 51.73 16.72 5.82
CA GLY A 26 52.07 15.69 6.81
C GLY A 26 50.87 15.13 7.59
N GLN A 27 50.46 13.91 7.21
CA GLN A 27 49.72 12.91 8.01
C GLN A 27 48.84 13.44 9.16
N LEU A 28 47.62 13.88 8.85
CA LEU A 28 46.35 13.51 9.50
C LEU A 28 45.23 14.38 8.90
N CYS A 29 44.20 13.77 8.30
CA CYS A 29 42.96 14.51 8.01
C CYS A 29 42.26 14.84 9.34
N VAL A 30 42.24 16.12 9.71
CA VAL A 30 41.50 16.63 10.86
C VAL A 30 40.09 16.97 10.44
N PHE A 31 39.11 16.17 10.87
CA PHE A 31 37.69 16.48 10.73
C PHE A 31 37.27 17.41 11.87
N ALA A 32 36.91 18.66 11.57
CA ALA A 32 36.40 19.60 12.55
C ALA A 32 34.87 19.57 12.60
N VAL A 33 34.28 18.92 13.61
CA VAL A 33 32.85 19.03 13.92
C VAL A 33 32.67 20.14 14.97
N ARG A 34 32.19 21.32 14.56
CA ARG A 34 31.86 22.41 15.51
C ARG A 34 30.50 22.13 16.15
N ARG A 35 30.50 21.60 17.37
CA ARG A 35 29.39 21.78 18.31
C ARG A 35 29.62 23.11 19.03
N LEU A 36 28.62 24.00 19.08
CA LEU A 36 28.70 25.27 19.80
C LEU A 36 29.31 25.05 21.20
N GLY A 37 30.55 25.50 21.39
CA GLY A 37 31.16 25.72 22.69
C GLY A 37 32.17 24.70 23.25
N LYS A 38 32.46 23.53 22.64
CA LYS A 38 33.51 22.61 23.16
C LYS A 38 34.32 21.93 22.06
N SER A 39 35.63 22.17 22.03
CA SER A 39 36.59 21.44 21.21
C SER A 39 36.81 20.04 21.79
N LEU A 40 36.21 19.02 21.20
CA LEU A 40 36.62 17.63 21.48
C LEU A 40 37.66 17.20 20.45
N SER A 41 38.87 16.89 20.91
CA SER A 41 39.86 16.16 20.14
C SER A 41 39.43 14.70 20.05
N PHE A 42 38.72 14.33 18.98
CA PHE A 42 38.39 12.94 18.71
C PHE A 42 39.51 12.27 17.92
N THR A 43 39.99 11.13 18.41
CA THR A 43 40.88 10.23 17.68
C THR A 43 40.22 9.81 16.37
N SER A 44 40.82 10.21 15.25
CA SER A 44 40.34 10.11 13.86
C SER A 44 39.74 8.75 13.46
N MET A 45 40.19 7.66 14.09
CA MET A 45 39.77 6.29 13.78
C MET A 45 38.32 5.97 14.22
N LYS A 46 37.85 6.53 15.35
CA LYS A 46 36.49 6.26 15.86
C LYS A 46 35.43 6.98 15.03
N PHE A 47 35.72 8.20 14.60
CA PHE A 47 34.82 8.98 13.74
C PHE A 47 34.67 8.36 12.34
N MET A 48 35.76 7.85 11.74
CA MET A 48 35.68 7.11 10.48
C MET A 48 34.82 5.85 10.61
N GLN A 49 34.96 5.09 11.70
CA GLN A 49 34.14 3.91 11.93
C GLN A 49 32.66 4.25 12.12
N ASP A 50 32.36 5.33 12.86
CA ASP A 50 30.99 5.80 13.06
C ASP A 50 30.36 6.30 11.74
N PHE A 51 31.11 7.01 10.90
CA PHE A 51 30.64 7.48 9.59
C PHE A 51 30.39 6.32 8.62
N ILE A 52 31.25 5.30 8.65
CA ILE A 52 31.07 4.05 7.91
C ILE A 52 29.79 3.35 8.40
N ASN A 53 29.60 3.18 9.71
CA ASN A 53 28.44 2.52 10.30
C ASN A 53 27.11 3.23 9.98
N VAL A 54 27.10 4.57 10.03
CA VAL A 54 25.93 5.38 9.65
C VAL A 54 25.65 5.25 8.15
N SER A 55 26.68 5.31 7.31
CA SER A 55 26.54 5.14 5.86
C SER A 55 26.02 3.74 5.49
N TYR A 56 26.51 2.70 6.16
CA TYR A 56 25.99 1.33 6.00
C TYR A 56 24.54 1.22 6.48
N SER A 57 24.19 1.83 7.61
CA SER A 57 22.81 1.84 8.12
C SER A 57 21.85 2.54 7.16
N ILE A 58 22.24 3.69 6.59
CA ILE A 58 21.45 4.41 5.59
C ILE A 58 21.30 3.58 4.30
N LYS A 59 22.38 2.94 3.82
CA LYS A 59 22.33 2.04 2.65
C LYS A 59 21.41 0.84 2.90
N MET A 60 21.43 0.26 4.10
CA MET A 60 20.57 -0.86 4.48
C MET A 60 19.09 -0.44 4.55
N VAL A 61 18.78 0.71 5.13
CA VAL A 61 17.41 1.26 5.16
C VAL A 61 16.90 1.54 3.75
N LYS A 62 17.69 2.20 2.89
CA LYS A 62 17.32 2.46 1.49
C LYS A 62 17.10 1.16 0.70
N ARG A 63 17.93 0.13 0.93
CA ARG A 63 17.80 -1.18 0.29
C ARG A 63 16.53 -1.90 0.75
N ARG A 64 16.19 -1.82 2.05
CA ARG A 64 14.97 -2.38 2.62
C ARG A 64 13.72 -1.69 2.06
N GLU A 65 13.74 -0.36 1.96
CA GLU A 65 12.64 0.42 1.38
C GLU A 65 12.43 0.08 -0.10
N LYS A 66 13.51 -0.03 -0.88
CA LYS A 66 13.44 -0.48 -2.27
C LYS A 66 12.90 -1.90 -2.39
N SER A 67 13.31 -2.81 -1.51
CA SER A 67 12.83 -4.19 -1.48
C SER A 67 11.33 -4.27 -1.20
N LEU A 68 10.83 -3.46 -0.25
CA LEU A 68 9.39 -3.37 0.04
C LEU A 68 8.59 -2.79 -1.14
N LYS A 69 9.12 -1.74 -1.80
CA LYS A 69 8.51 -1.16 -3.01
C LYS A 69 8.37 -2.19 -4.12
N ASN A 70 9.44 -2.93 -4.42
CA ASN A 70 9.41 -3.99 -5.42
C ASN A 70 8.38 -5.08 -5.08
N ARG A 71 8.24 -5.44 -3.79
CA ARG A 71 7.25 -6.43 -3.35
C ARG A 71 5.83 -5.93 -3.62
N VAL A 72 5.52 -4.68 -3.27
CA VAL A 72 4.19 -4.07 -3.49
C VAL A 72 3.90 -3.92 -4.99
N GLU A 73 4.90 -3.55 -5.79
CA GLU A 73 4.75 -3.50 -7.25
C GLU A 73 4.36 -4.86 -7.83
N ILE A 74 4.99 -5.96 -7.37
CA ILE A 74 4.61 -7.31 -7.81
C ILE A 74 3.14 -7.58 -7.48
N LEU A 75 2.67 -7.26 -6.27
CA LEU A 75 1.26 -7.44 -5.91
C LEU A 75 0.32 -6.67 -6.84
N LYS A 76 0.64 -5.39 -7.11
CA LYS A 76 -0.18 -4.53 -7.95
C LYS A 76 -0.29 -5.01 -9.39
N HIS A 77 0.77 -5.55 -9.97
CA HIS A 77 0.75 -6.07 -11.33
C HIS A 77 0.06 -7.45 -11.43
N CYS A 78 0.12 -8.25 -10.36
CA CYS A 78 -0.55 -9.55 -10.33
C CYS A 78 -2.06 -9.45 -10.04
N TYR A 79 -2.51 -8.37 -9.40
CA TYR A 79 -3.92 -8.21 -9.02
C TYR A 79 -4.88 -8.16 -10.23
N PRO A 80 -4.60 -7.43 -11.32
CA PRO A 80 -5.42 -7.47 -12.53
C PRO A 80 -5.54 -8.87 -13.13
N LEU A 81 -4.44 -9.64 -13.17
CA LEU A 81 -4.46 -11.01 -13.71
C LEU A 81 -5.40 -11.92 -12.91
N LEU A 82 -5.40 -11.78 -11.59
CA LEU A 82 -6.34 -12.47 -10.70
C LEU A 82 -7.78 -12.00 -10.95
N ALA A 83 -7.98 -10.69 -11.13
CA ALA A 83 -9.29 -10.08 -11.27
C ALA A 83 -9.94 -10.38 -12.63
N THR A 84 -9.18 -10.52 -13.72
CA THR A 84 -9.75 -10.77 -15.07
C THR A 84 -9.66 -12.23 -15.51
N GLY A 85 -8.79 -13.03 -14.88
CA GLY A 85 -8.50 -14.40 -15.30
C GLY A 85 -8.82 -15.47 -14.26
N SER A 86 -8.55 -16.73 -14.60
CA SER A 86 -8.55 -17.83 -13.63
C SER A 86 -7.20 -17.89 -12.94
N TRP A 87 -7.21 -17.83 -11.60
CA TRP A 87 -5.97 -17.89 -10.85
C TRP A 87 -5.27 -19.21 -11.10
N ASP A 88 -5.98 -20.34 -11.13
CA ASP A 88 -5.41 -21.67 -11.43
C ASP A 88 -4.70 -21.72 -12.80
N ALA A 89 -5.34 -21.21 -13.85
CA ALA A 89 -4.79 -21.21 -15.21
C ALA A 89 -3.60 -20.25 -15.40
N THR A 90 -3.48 -19.24 -14.53
CA THR A 90 -2.39 -18.25 -14.60
C THR A 90 -1.05 -18.94 -14.34
N SER A 91 -0.21 -19.02 -15.38
CA SER A 91 1.11 -19.64 -15.27
C SER A 91 2.14 -18.68 -14.66
N VAL A 92 3.28 -19.20 -14.22
CA VAL A 92 4.39 -18.35 -13.77
C VAL A 92 4.88 -17.45 -14.90
N ALA A 93 4.80 -17.91 -16.16
CA ALA A 93 5.17 -17.11 -17.32
C ALA A 93 4.23 -15.92 -17.55
N ASP A 94 2.94 -16.05 -17.21
CA ASP A 94 1.98 -14.95 -17.32
C ASP A 94 2.22 -13.91 -16.24
N LEU A 95 2.56 -14.35 -15.02
CA LEU A 95 3.01 -13.46 -13.94
C LEU A 95 4.28 -12.72 -14.33
N GLU A 96 5.25 -13.41 -14.95
CA GLU A 96 6.50 -12.82 -15.45
C GLU A 96 6.29 -11.81 -16.58
N LYS A 97 5.28 -12.00 -17.45
CA LYS A 97 4.94 -10.99 -18.47
C LYS A 97 4.33 -9.74 -17.86
N ALA A 98 3.56 -9.88 -16.79
CA ALA A 98 2.91 -8.76 -16.12
C ALA A 98 3.86 -7.96 -15.24
N ILE A 99 4.98 -8.54 -14.80
CA ILE A 99 5.96 -7.85 -13.97
C ILE A 99 7.27 -7.60 -14.73
N THR A 100 7.93 -6.49 -14.46
CA THR A 100 9.28 -6.22 -14.99
C THR A 100 10.39 -6.99 -14.25
N GLN A 101 10.03 -7.76 -13.21
CA GLN A 101 10.97 -8.45 -12.33
C GLN A 101 11.14 -9.93 -12.72
N THR A 102 12.27 -10.53 -12.36
CA THR A 102 12.57 -11.93 -12.70
C THR A 102 11.76 -12.92 -11.85
N LYS A 103 11.58 -14.17 -12.34
CA LYS A 103 11.08 -15.32 -11.55
C LYS A 103 11.60 -15.37 -10.13
N GLY A 104 12.91 -15.12 -10.00
CA GLY A 104 13.62 -15.18 -8.72
C GLY A 104 13.10 -14.17 -7.71
N ALA A 105 12.64 -12.99 -8.16
CA ALA A 105 12.05 -11.98 -7.30
C ALA A 105 10.69 -12.40 -6.74
N ILE A 106 9.80 -12.98 -7.57
CA ILE A 106 8.50 -13.49 -7.10
C ILE A 106 8.72 -14.59 -6.04
N VAL A 107 9.58 -15.56 -6.36
CA VAL A 107 9.89 -16.69 -5.47
C VAL A 107 10.54 -16.19 -4.18
N TYR A 108 11.42 -15.18 -4.25
CA TYR A 108 12.06 -14.58 -3.09
C TYR A 108 11.05 -13.96 -2.10
N TYR A 109 10.06 -13.22 -2.60
CA TYR A 109 9.11 -12.51 -1.73
C TYR A 109 7.94 -13.37 -1.26
N PHE A 110 7.41 -14.25 -2.12
CA PHE A 110 6.14 -14.93 -1.85
C PHE A 110 6.28 -16.44 -1.66
N LYS A 111 7.45 -17.03 -1.96
CA LYS A 111 7.75 -18.48 -1.90
C LYS A 111 6.93 -19.34 -2.86
N ASN A 112 5.60 -19.22 -2.85
CA ASN A 112 4.67 -19.97 -3.68
C ASN A 112 3.48 -19.10 -4.13
N LYS A 113 2.71 -19.63 -5.08
CA LYS A 113 1.54 -18.96 -5.68
C LYS A 113 0.39 -18.74 -4.69
N HIS A 114 0.24 -19.62 -3.70
CA HIS A 114 -0.78 -19.50 -2.66
C HIS A 114 -0.54 -18.29 -1.74
N ASN A 115 0.68 -18.13 -1.25
CA ASN A 115 1.08 -16.98 -0.44
C ASN A 115 0.99 -15.66 -1.22
N LEU A 116 1.29 -15.68 -2.52
CA LEU A 116 1.09 -14.52 -3.39
C LEU A 116 -0.40 -14.14 -3.43
N PHE A 117 -1.29 -15.12 -3.62
CA PHE A 117 -2.74 -14.89 -3.58
C PHE A 117 -3.18 -14.29 -2.25
N HIS A 118 -2.79 -14.90 -1.12
CA HIS A 118 -3.11 -14.38 0.22
C HIS A 118 -2.60 -12.95 0.41
N SER A 119 -1.37 -12.66 0.00
CA SER A 119 -0.79 -11.32 0.12
C SER A 119 -1.54 -10.29 -0.72
N ILE A 120 -2.00 -10.65 -1.93
CA ILE A 120 -2.83 -9.79 -2.77
C ILE A 120 -4.15 -9.49 -2.06
N MET A 121 -4.81 -10.53 -1.53
CA MET A 121 -6.09 -10.35 -0.84
C MET A 121 -5.94 -9.48 0.41
N ASP A 122 -4.95 -9.75 1.25
CA ASP A 122 -4.75 -9.07 2.53
C ASP A 122 -4.24 -7.63 2.39
N GLU A 123 -3.47 -7.32 1.34
CA GLU A 123 -2.84 -5.99 1.19
C GLU A 123 -3.50 -5.09 0.15
N LEU A 124 -4.23 -5.64 -0.82
CA LEU A 124 -4.87 -4.86 -1.88
C LEU A 124 -6.40 -4.92 -1.76
N PHE A 125 -6.98 -6.12 -1.67
CA PHE A 125 -8.45 -6.26 -1.69
C PHE A 125 -9.09 -5.87 -0.34
N PHE A 126 -8.72 -6.52 0.76
CA PHE A 126 -9.36 -6.29 2.06
C PHE A 126 -9.20 -4.85 2.57
N PRO A 127 -8.07 -4.15 2.38
CA PRO A 127 -7.97 -2.74 2.81
C PRO A 127 -8.86 -1.77 2.03
N VAL A 128 -9.32 -2.14 0.83
CA VAL A 128 -10.28 -1.36 0.04
C VAL A 128 -11.72 -1.77 0.37
N PHE A 129 -11.94 -3.08 0.57
CA PHE A 129 -13.21 -3.64 0.96
C PHE A 129 -13.63 -3.18 2.37
N GLU A 130 -12.71 -3.23 3.33
CA GLU A 130 -12.88 -2.80 4.71
C GLU A 130 -12.54 -1.32 4.86
N MET A 131 -13.43 -0.54 5.46
CA MET A 131 -13.18 0.88 5.67
C MET A 131 -12.49 1.12 7.02
N SER A 132 -11.39 1.88 7.02
CA SER A 132 -10.71 2.24 8.27
C SER A 132 -11.58 3.09 9.20
N GLU A 133 -11.43 2.93 10.52
CA GLU A 133 -12.16 3.69 11.54
C GLU A 133 -12.05 5.21 11.36
N LYS A 134 -10.89 5.71 10.89
CA LYS A 134 -10.67 7.14 10.62
C LYS A 134 -11.57 7.69 9.52
N VAL A 135 -11.93 6.87 8.54
CA VAL A 135 -12.85 7.27 7.46
C VAL A 135 -14.27 7.25 8.00
N TRP A 136 -14.63 6.24 8.79
CA TRP A 136 -15.91 6.19 9.50
C TRP A 136 -16.15 7.41 10.39
N GLU A 137 -15.15 7.83 11.17
CA GLU A 137 -15.21 9.02 12.01
C GLU A 137 -15.44 10.31 11.20
N LYS A 138 -14.86 10.40 9.99
CA LYS A 138 -15.12 11.53 9.09
C LYS A 138 -16.55 11.50 8.56
N LEU A 139 -17.06 10.34 8.18
CA LEU A 139 -18.43 10.17 7.70
C LEU A 139 -19.47 10.44 8.80
N SER A 140 -19.17 10.05 10.05
CA SER A 140 -20.02 10.30 11.23
C SER A 140 -20.04 11.76 11.68
N ARG A 141 -19.20 12.63 11.09
CA ARG A 141 -19.24 14.10 11.28
C ARG A 141 -19.88 14.84 10.11
N CYS A 142 -20.10 14.18 8.97
CA CYS A 142 -20.73 14.80 7.80
C CYS A 142 -22.24 14.99 7.98
N SER A 143 -22.83 15.97 7.29
CA SER A 143 -24.29 16.06 7.17
C SER A 143 -24.86 14.88 6.37
N ILE A 144 -26.15 14.58 6.53
CA ILE A 144 -26.83 13.46 5.86
C ILE A 144 -26.69 13.55 4.33
N THR A 145 -26.90 14.72 3.74
CA THR A 145 -26.75 14.91 2.28
C THR A 145 -25.33 14.62 1.80
N LYS A 146 -24.31 15.09 2.54
CA LYS A 146 -22.90 14.81 2.22
C LYS A 146 -22.53 13.35 2.47
N PHE A 147 -23.18 12.71 3.43
CA PHE A 147 -23.00 11.29 3.71
C PHE A 147 -23.44 10.44 2.52
N HIS A 148 -24.66 10.64 1.99
CA HIS A 148 -25.15 9.91 0.83
C HIS A 148 -24.30 10.12 -0.44
N GLN A 149 -23.66 11.28 -0.59
CA GLN A 149 -22.78 11.56 -1.72
C GLN A 149 -21.39 10.89 -1.60
N ARG A 150 -20.97 10.58 -0.37
CA ARG A 150 -19.58 10.21 -0.07
C ARG A 150 -19.42 8.77 0.38
N TYR A 151 -20.49 8.19 0.92
CA TYR A 151 -20.55 6.77 1.22
C TYR A 151 -20.67 5.97 -0.09
N LYS A 152 -19.83 4.95 -0.21
CA LYS A 152 -19.88 3.93 -1.25
C LYS A 152 -19.89 2.59 -0.53
N THR A 153 -20.65 1.63 -1.02
CA THR A 153 -20.69 0.27 -0.45
C THR A 153 -19.33 -0.43 -0.60
N PRO A 154 -19.02 -1.46 0.21
CA PRO A 154 -17.79 -2.24 0.05
C PRO A 154 -17.54 -2.72 -1.39
N PHE A 155 -18.60 -3.13 -2.08
CA PHE A 155 -18.53 -3.60 -3.47
C PHE A 155 -18.20 -2.47 -4.46
N GLU A 156 -18.84 -1.32 -4.33
CA GLU A 156 -18.54 -0.14 -5.15
C GLU A 156 -17.11 0.34 -4.94
N ARG A 157 -16.61 0.32 -3.69
CA ARG A 157 -15.22 0.71 -3.40
C ARG A 157 -14.22 -0.14 -4.16
N VAL A 158 -14.40 -1.46 -4.15
CA VAL A 158 -13.50 -2.37 -4.88
C VAL A 158 -13.68 -2.24 -6.39
N ARG A 159 -14.92 -2.13 -6.89
CA ARG A 159 -15.16 -1.87 -8.32
C ARG A 159 -14.43 -0.60 -8.79
N ASP A 160 -14.61 0.49 -8.06
CA ASP A 160 -14.03 1.78 -8.43
C ASP A 160 -12.50 1.74 -8.32
N ASP A 161 -11.93 1.04 -7.32
CA ASP A 161 -10.49 0.81 -7.22
C ASP A 161 -9.92 0.04 -8.43
N LEU A 162 -10.61 -1.02 -8.87
CA LEU A 162 -10.24 -1.79 -10.06
C LEU A 162 -10.26 -0.94 -11.34
N ALA A 163 -11.23 -0.04 -11.48
CA ALA A 163 -11.33 0.85 -12.62
C ALA A 163 -10.27 1.97 -12.57
N GLU A 164 -10.20 2.70 -11.45
CA GLU A 164 -9.39 3.91 -11.32
C GLU A 164 -7.89 3.61 -11.16
N ASN A 165 -7.52 2.60 -10.37
CA ASN A 165 -6.12 2.32 -10.04
C ASN A 165 -5.48 1.24 -10.92
N TYR A 166 -6.29 0.38 -11.55
CA TYR A 166 -5.81 -0.73 -12.37
C TYR A 166 -6.27 -0.68 -13.82
N GLY A 167 -7.14 0.27 -14.19
CA GLY A 167 -7.57 0.46 -15.58
C GLY A 167 -8.34 -0.72 -16.15
N ILE A 168 -9.09 -1.45 -15.31
CA ILE A 168 -9.88 -2.61 -15.75
C ILE A 168 -11.21 -2.12 -16.33
N ASP A 169 -11.45 -2.39 -17.61
CA ASP A 169 -12.66 -1.95 -18.34
C ASP A 169 -13.96 -2.43 -17.65
N ASN A 170 -14.18 -3.74 -17.58
CA ASN A 170 -15.33 -4.32 -16.87
C ASN A 170 -14.95 -4.67 -15.43
N SER A 171 -14.82 -3.63 -14.60
CA SER A 171 -14.48 -3.73 -13.18
C SER A 171 -15.53 -4.47 -12.35
N SER A 172 -16.81 -4.41 -12.74
CA SER A 172 -17.89 -5.16 -12.08
C SER A 172 -17.76 -6.67 -12.30
N ARG A 173 -17.42 -7.13 -13.51
CA ARG A 173 -17.06 -8.54 -13.78
C ARG A 173 -15.81 -8.96 -13.03
N ALA A 174 -14.81 -8.09 -13.00
CA ALA A 174 -13.56 -8.36 -12.31
C ALA A 174 -13.77 -8.53 -10.79
N LEU A 175 -14.65 -7.71 -10.19
CA LEU A 175 -15.08 -7.85 -8.80
C LEU A 175 -15.67 -9.25 -8.54
N PHE A 176 -16.65 -9.70 -9.33
CA PHE A 176 -17.24 -11.02 -9.14
C PHE A 176 -16.22 -12.14 -9.31
N ASN A 177 -15.30 -12.01 -10.26
CA ASN A 177 -14.25 -12.99 -10.43
C ASN A 177 -13.33 -13.05 -9.20
N ILE A 178 -12.98 -11.92 -8.57
CA ILE A 178 -12.24 -11.92 -7.29
C ILE A 178 -13.01 -12.70 -6.22
N PHE A 179 -14.33 -12.55 -6.10
CA PHE A 179 -15.12 -13.32 -5.15
C PHE A 179 -15.09 -14.83 -5.45
N ILE A 180 -15.17 -15.21 -6.73
CA ILE A 180 -15.07 -16.60 -7.16
C ILE A 180 -13.68 -17.17 -6.84
N GLN A 181 -12.61 -16.47 -7.17
CA GLN A 181 -11.24 -16.91 -6.87
C GLN A 181 -10.97 -16.93 -5.36
N GLY A 182 -11.44 -15.91 -4.63
CA GLY A 182 -11.29 -15.78 -3.18
C GLY A 182 -11.93 -16.94 -2.44
N SER A 183 -13.17 -17.29 -2.80
CA SER A 183 -13.87 -18.44 -2.20
C SER A 183 -13.18 -19.79 -2.46
N LYS A 184 -12.42 -19.92 -3.55
CA LYS A 184 -11.69 -21.14 -3.90
C LYS A 184 -10.31 -21.24 -3.26
N HIS A 185 -9.59 -20.12 -3.18
CA HIS A 185 -8.15 -20.13 -2.90
C HIS A 185 -7.76 -19.47 -1.58
N TYR A 186 -8.66 -18.72 -0.94
CA TYR A 186 -8.40 -18.08 0.35
C TYR A 186 -9.19 -18.77 1.45
N GLU A 187 -8.48 -19.39 2.38
CA GLU A 187 -9.09 -20.07 3.51
C GLU A 187 -9.89 -19.09 4.39
N GLY A 188 -11.13 -19.43 4.71
CA GLY A 188 -12.00 -18.58 5.53
C GLY A 188 -12.52 -17.33 4.82
N PHE A 189 -12.41 -17.23 3.49
CA PHE A 189 -12.84 -16.05 2.71
C PHE A 189 -14.28 -15.63 3.03
N SER A 190 -15.23 -16.55 2.94
CA SER A 190 -16.64 -16.26 3.21
C SER A 190 -16.88 -15.75 4.63
N THR A 191 -16.17 -16.31 5.62
CA THR A 191 -16.26 -15.85 7.02
C THR A 191 -15.75 -14.42 7.15
N LYS A 192 -14.57 -14.12 6.59
CA LYS A 192 -13.97 -12.78 6.65
C LYS A 192 -14.82 -11.72 5.94
N ILE A 193 -15.40 -12.06 4.78
CA ILE A 193 -16.36 -11.18 4.09
C ILE A 193 -17.59 -10.94 4.96
N ASN A 194 -18.18 -12.00 5.53
CA ASN A 194 -19.37 -11.86 6.39
C ASN A 194 -19.09 -11.00 7.62
N ASP A 195 -17.94 -11.17 8.26
CA ASP A 195 -17.55 -10.36 9.42
C ASP A 195 -17.33 -8.90 9.03
N SER A 196 -16.69 -8.65 7.89
CA SER A 196 -16.52 -7.29 7.34
C SER A 196 -17.87 -6.63 7.03
N MET A 197 -18.81 -7.37 6.45
CA MET A 197 -20.16 -6.89 6.15
C MET A 197 -20.97 -6.57 7.42
N LYS A 198 -20.87 -7.41 8.45
CA LYS A 198 -21.50 -7.15 9.76
C LYS A 198 -20.94 -5.90 10.43
N LEU A 199 -19.63 -5.70 10.37
CA LEU A 199 -18.99 -4.49 10.88
C LEU A 199 -19.49 -3.25 10.12
N GLU A 200 -19.56 -3.30 8.79
CA GLU A 200 -20.09 -2.21 7.96
C GLU A 200 -21.56 -1.90 8.34
N GLU A 201 -22.40 -2.92 8.54
CA GLU A 201 -23.79 -2.77 9.00
C GLU A 201 -23.87 -2.12 10.38
N GLU A 202 -23.04 -2.54 11.33
CA GLU A 202 -22.99 -1.97 12.68
C GLU A 202 -22.61 -0.48 12.65
N TYR A 203 -21.58 -0.11 11.88
CA TYR A 203 -21.17 1.28 11.71
C TYR A 203 -22.26 2.11 11.04
N MET A 204 -22.87 1.58 9.99
CA MET A 204 -23.95 2.24 9.28
C MET A 204 -25.16 2.47 10.17
N SER A 205 -25.56 1.47 10.95
CA SER A 205 -26.66 1.56 11.92
C SER A 205 -26.40 2.62 12.99
N LYS A 206 -25.17 2.71 13.52
CA LYS A 206 -24.80 3.77 14.48
C LYS A 206 -24.90 5.18 13.88
N ILE A 207 -24.48 5.36 12.63
CA ILE A 207 -24.51 6.67 11.97
C ILE A 207 -25.95 7.06 11.57
N VAL A 208 -26.69 6.14 10.97
CA VAL A 208 -28.06 6.38 10.47
C VAL A 208 -29.07 6.43 11.61
N GLY A 209 -29.00 5.50 12.57
CA GLY A 209 -29.88 5.43 13.73
C GLY A 209 -29.79 6.67 14.64
N GLY A 210 -28.67 7.38 14.63
CA GLY A 210 -28.52 8.68 15.30
C GLY A 210 -29.05 9.88 14.51
N ARG A 211 -29.44 9.71 13.24
CA ARG A 211 -29.66 10.82 12.28
C ARG A 211 -31.00 10.79 11.54
N THR A 212 -31.71 9.66 11.50
CA THR A 212 -32.98 9.54 10.77
C THR A 212 -34.07 8.91 11.61
N THR A 213 -35.29 9.44 11.49
CA THR A 213 -36.53 8.84 12.01
C THR A 213 -37.05 7.71 11.13
N THR A 214 -36.49 7.53 9.92
CA THR A 214 -36.86 6.49 8.96
C THR A 214 -35.81 5.38 8.98
N LEU A 215 -36.26 4.13 9.16
CA LEU A 215 -35.40 2.95 9.11
C LEU A 215 -34.91 2.76 7.67
N ILE A 216 -33.62 2.97 7.39
CA ILE A 216 -33.03 2.61 6.10
C ILE A 216 -32.88 1.09 6.08
N ASP A 217 -33.58 0.41 5.17
CA ASP A 217 -33.38 -1.02 4.93
C ASP A 217 -32.06 -1.22 4.18
N LEU A 218 -30.99 -1.43 4.95
CA LEU A 218 -29.64 -1.63 4.43
C LEU A 218 -29.55 -2.87 3.54
N ASN A 219 -30.30 -3.93 3.86
CA ASN A 219 -30.33 -5.14 3.05
C ASN A 219 -30.88 -4.85 1.66
N ARG A 220 -31.96 -4.07 1.56
CA ARG A 220 -32.50 -3.64 0.27
C ARG A 220 -31.49 -2.83 -0.54
N VAL A 221 -30.77 -1.90 0.09
CA VAL A 221 -29.73 -1.10 -0.57
C VAL A 221 -28.60 -1.98 -1.09
N TYR A 222 -28.12 -2.93 -0.30
CA TYR A 222 -27.07 -3.88 -0.73
C TYR A 222 -27.55 -4.78 -1.86
N ILE A 223 -28.76 -5.34 -1.77
CA ILE A 223 -29.34 -6.20 -2.81
C ILE A 223 -29.46 -5.43 -4.13
N GLN A 224 -29.96 -4.20 -4.10
CA GLN A 224 -30.05 -3.35 -5.29
C GLN A 224 -28.68 -3.03 -5.87
N ASN A 225 -27.70 -2.72 -5.02
CA ASN A 225 -26.34 -2.42 -5.46
C ASN A 225 -25.69 -3.63 -6.14
N VAL A 226 -25.70 -4.79 -5.47
CA VAL A 226 -25.16 -6.03 -6.02
C VAL A 226 -25.90 -6.44 -7.29
N GLY A 227 -27.23 -6.23 -7.35
CA GLY A 227 -28.02 -6.44 -8.55
C GLY A 227 -27.55 -5.56 -9.71
N ASN A 228 -27.34 -4.26 -9.48
CA ASN A 228 -26.84 -3.34 -10.51
C ASN A 228 -25.44 -3.73 -10.98
N LEU A 229 -24.52 -4.03 -10.05
CA LEU A 229 -23.17 -4.52 -10.36
C LEU A 229 -23.22 -5.80 -11.20
N PHE A 230 -24.16 -6.71 -10.89
CA PHE A 230 -24.34 -7.93 -11.66
C PHE A 230 -24.79 -7.63 -13.09
N ILE A 231 -25.76 -6.73 -13.29
CA ILE A 231 -26.17 -6.32 -14.64
C ILE A 231 -25.00 -5.65 -15.39
N GLU A 232 -24.24 -4.76 -14.74
CA GLU A 232 -23.03 -4.15 -15.31
C GLU A 232 -22.00 -5.21 -15.73
N SER A 233 -21.83 -6.27 -14.93
CA SER A 233 -20.86 -7.34 -15.22
C SER A 233 -21.18 -8.16 -16.47
N LEU A 234 -22.45 -8.15 -16.90
CA LEU A 234 -22.91 -8.90 -18.07
C LEU A 234 -22.70 -8.13 -19.39
N ASP A 235 -22.23 -6.87 -19.35
CA ASP A 235 -22.15 -5.99 -20.53
C ASP A 235 -23.46 -5.95 -21.34
N LEU A 236 -24.60 -6.13 -20.67
CA LEU A 236 -25.91 -6.03 -21.30
C LEU A 236 -26.18 -4.56 -21.58
N SER A 237 -25.76 -4.11 -22.76
CA SER A 237 -26.22 -2.86 -23.35
C SER A 237 -27.70 -3.03 -23.68
N PHE A 238 -28.56 -2.37 -22.90
CA PHE A 238 -29.95 -2.14 -23.26
C PHE A 238 -30.05 -0.87 -24.10
#